data_AF-A0A821NGW7-F1
#
_entry.id   AF-A0A821NGW7-F1
#
_cell.length_a   1.000
_cell.length_b   1.000
_cell.length_c   1.000
_cell.angle_alpha   90.00
_cell.angle_beta   90.00
_cell.angle_gamma   90.00
#
_symmetry.space_group_name_H-M   'P 1'
#
loop_
_entity.id
_entity.type
_entity.pdbx_description
1 polymer ?
#
loop_
_entity_poly.entity_id
_entity_poly.type
_entity_poly.pdbx_seq_one_letter_code
_entity_poly.pdbx_strand_id
1 'polypeptide(L)'
;WNYGNIASDGLKQVTEWGAIGTMQKEIKNHTKFGVNRNSMNVPGLWTVNISKSTTGAFTTSRNHNFLSFVTTFEPSPDWIIGVSDLDLCLPNCTWLDNYEELLHPIDAGTDMGVRYNVNDDLISFFC
;
A
#
# COMPACT_ATOMS: atom_id res chain seq x y z
N TRP A 1 0.37 -1.71 -6.84
CA TRP A 1 -0.54 -0.60 -7.23
C TRP A 1 0.28 0.38 -8.03
N ASN A 2 -0.31 1.15 -8.94
CA ASN A 2 0.40 2.16 -9.73
C ASN A 2 -0.56 3.31 -10.03
N TYR A 3 -0.05 4.52 -10.15
CA TYR A 3 -0.84 5.70 -10.49
C TYR A 3 -1.58 5.51 -11.82
N GLY A 4 -2.86 5.89 -11.85
CA GLY A 4 -3.71 5.80 -13.04
C GLY A 4 -4.24 4.40 -13.37
N ASN A 5 -3.83 3.37 -12.63
CA ASN A 5 -4.35 2.00 -12.80
C ASN A 5 -5.49 1.72 -11.83
N ILE A 6 -6.38 0.81 -12.22
CA ILE A 6 -7.50 0.35 -11.39
C ILE A 6 -6.95 -0.44 -10.18
N ALA A 7 -7.51 -0.18 -9.00
CA ALA A 7 -7.19 -0.92 -7.78
C ALA A 7 -7.55 -2.41 -7.91
N SER A 8 -6.68 -3.30 -7.42
CA SER A 8 -7.02 -4.72 -7.30
C SER A 8 -8.05 -4.93 -6.20
N ASP A 9 -8.74 -6.08 -6.20
CA ASP A 9 -9.66 -6.45 -5.12
C ASP A 9 -8.97 -6.45 -3.74
N GLY A 10 -7.70 -6.88 -3.70
CA GLY A 10 -6.86 -6.82 -2.51
C GLY A 10 -6.57 -5.39 -2.07
N LEU A 11 -6.25 -4.49 -2.99
CA LEU A 11 -6.01 -3.08 -2.66
C LEU A 11 -7.29 -2.41 -2.16
N LYS A 12 -8.42 -2.62 -2.85
CA LYS A 12 -9.73 -2.11 -2.43
C LYS A 12 -10.08 -2.49 -0.99
N GLN A 13 -9.85 -3.76 -0.63
CA GLN A 13 -10.11 -4.22 0.74
C GLN A 13 -9.20 -3.57 1.79
N VAL A 14 -7.97 -3.25 1.41
CA VAL A 14 -7.05 -2.52 2.28
C VAL A 14 -7.49 -1.07 2.45
N THR A 15 -7.96 -0.42 1.39
CA THR A 15 -8.33 1.00 1.41
C THR A 15 -9.60 1.26 2.22
N GLU A 16 -10.66 0.48 1.96
CA GLU A 16 -11.99 0.68 2.55
C GLU A 16 -12.13 0.07 3.96
N TRP A 17 -11.47 -1.06 4.22
CA TRP A 17 -11.71 -1.84 5.45
C TRP A 17 -10.45 -2.17 6.26
N GLY A 18 -9.28 -1.70 5.84
CA GLY A 18 -8.00 -2.09 6.46
C GLY A 18 -7.70 -3.60 6.36
N ALA A 19 -8.42 -4.33 5.49
CA ALA A 19 -8.41 -5.78 5.44
C ALA A 19 -7.30 -6.29 4.50
N ILE A 20 -6.20 -6.78 5.07
CA ILE A 20 -5.02 -7.23 4.32
C ILE A 20 -5.11 -8.66 3.75
N GLY A 21 -6.14 -9.41 4.10
CA GLY A 21 -6.22 -10.85 3.81
C GLY A 21 -6.21 -11.19 2.32
N THR A 22 -6.91 -10.42 1.50
CA THR A 22 -6.97 -10.61 0.04
C THR A 22 -5.69 -10.14 -0.63
N MET A 23 -5.17 -8.98 -0.25
CA MET A 23 -3.88 -8.47 -0.72
C MET A 23 -2.74 -9.45 -0.46
N GLN A 24 -2.71 -10.07 0.73
CA GLN A 24 -1.72 -11.10 1.05
C GLN A 24 -1.83 -12.34 0.16
N LYS A 25 -3.04 -12.73 -0.25
CA LYS A 25 -3.23 -13.83 -1.20
C LYS A 25 -2.72 -13.46 -2.59
N GLU A 26 -3.00 -12.24 -3.05
CA GLU A 26 -2.48 -11.70 -4.33
C GLU A 26 -0.95 -11.70 -4.35
N ILE A 27 -0.32 -11.14 -3.31
CA ILE A 27 1.14 -11.13 -3.16
C ILE A 27 1.71 -12.54 -3.14
N LYS A 28 1.13 -13.45 -2.35
CA LYS A 28 1.58 -14.85 -2.27
C LYS A 28 1.46 -15.59 -3.59
N ASN A 29 0.41 -15.32 -4.37
CA ASN A 29 0.27 -15.89 -5.70
C ASN A 29 1.39 -15.40 -6.62
N HIS A 30 1.71 -14.10 -6.59
CA HIS A 30 2.82 -13.54 -7.38
C HIS A 30 4.20 -14.06 -6.91
N THR A 31 4.37 -14.37 -5.62
CA THR A 31 5.58 -15.04 -5.11
C THR A 31 5.73 -16.46 -5.66
N LYS A 32 4.65 -17.22 -5.80
CA LYS A 32 4.71 -18.57 -6.39
C LYS A 32 5.17 -18.55 -7.85
N PHE A 33 4.86 -17.49 -8.58
CA PHE A 33 5.31 -17.28 -9.96
C PHE A 33 6.68 -16.61 -10.06
N GLY A 34 7.37 -16.37 -8.93
CA GLY A 34 8.70 -15.76 -8.91
C GLY A 34 8.71 -14.28 -9.29
N VAL A 35 7.57 -13.60 -9.23
CA VAL A 35 7.45 -12.15 -9.50
C VAL A 35 7.82 -11.35 -8.24
N ASN A 36 7.43 -11.85 -7.07
CA ASN A 36 7.69 -11.20 -5.78
C ASN A 36 8.58 -12.09 -4.90
N ARG A 37 9.69 -11.58 -4.40
CA ARG A 37 10.56 -12.34 -3.49
C ARG A 37 10.05 -12.37 -2.05
N ASN A 38 9.50 -11.26 -1.57
CA ASN A 38 9.15 -11.08 -0.16
C ASN A 38 7.76 -10.46 0.01
N SER A 39 7.15 -10.74 1.16
CA SER A 39 5.95 -10.08 1.66
C SER A 39 6.29 -9.51 3.03
N MET A 40 6.09 -8.21 3.23
CA MET A 40 6.26 -7.57 4.53
C MET A 40 4.89 -7.18 5.08
N ASN A 41 4.65 -7.49 6.35
CA ASN A 41 3.54 -6.94 7.11
C ASN A 41 4.12 -6.04 8.19
N VAL A 42 3.69 -4.78 8.21
CA VAL A 42 4.15 -3.79 9.17
C VAL A 42 3.00 -3.49 10.13
N PRO A 43 3.23 -3.43 11.46
CA PRO A 43 2.17 -3.08 12.40
C PRO A 43 1.59 -1.70 12.08
N GLY A 44 0.26 -1.63 11.99
CA GLY A 44 -0.46 -0.37 11.83
C GLY A 44 -0.32 0.55 13.05
N LEU A 45 -0.42 1.84 12.80
CA LEU A 45 -0.29 2.89 13.81
C LEU A 45 -1.66 3.28 14.36
N TRP A 46 -2.22 2.44 15.23
CA TRP A 46 -3.54 2.67 15.82
C TRP A 46 -3.47 3.61 17.02
N THR A 47 -4.46 4.52 17.13
CA THR A 47 -4.82 5.45 18.24
C THR A 47 -3.74 5.81 19.26
N VAL A 48 -3.25 4.86 20.04
CA VAL A 48 -2.18 5.01 21.05
C VAL A 48 -0.77 5.19 20.48
N ASN A 49 -0.55 4.92 19.19
CA ASN A 49 0.77 4.94 18.53
C ASN A 49 0.85 5.89 17.33
N ILE A 50 -0.13 6.78 17.12
CA ILE A 50 -0.24 7.58 15.88
C ILE A 50 0.96 8.52 15.64
N SER A 51 1.66 8.92 16.70
CA SER A 51 2.86 9.76 16.63
C SER A 51 4.18 8.97 16.59
N LYS A 52 4.12 7.64 16.56
CA LYS A 52 5.29 6.76 16.52
C LYS A 52 5.58 6.31 15.10
N SER A 53 6.85 6.05 14.80
CA SER A 53 7.25 5.35 13.59
C SER A 53 7.04 3.84 13.74
N THR A 54 6.52 3.21 12.70
CA THR A 54 6.57 1.75 12.54
C THR A 54 7.66 1.40 11.54
N THR A 55 8.30 0.25 11.72
CA THR A 55 9.38 -0.21 10.84
C THR A 55 9.15 -1.66 10.47
N GLY A 56 9.59 -2.03 9.27
CA GLY A 56 9.64 -3.40 8.83
C GLY A 56 10.93 -3.68 8.07
N ALA A 57 11.32 -4.95 8.03
CA ALA A 57 12.53 -5.39 7.36
C ALA A 57 12.18 -6.30 6.18
N PHE A 58 12.84 -6.07 5.05
CA PHE A 58 12.75 -6.90 3.86
C PHE A 58 14.15 -7.20 3.33
N THR A 59 14.25 -8.16 2.43
CA THR A 59 15.48 -8.41 1.67
C THR A 59 15.25 -8.12 0.19
N THR A 60 16.30 -7.70 -0.52
CA THR A 60 16.23 -7.48 -1.96
C THR A 60 17.31 -8.31 -2.66
N SER A 61 17.13 -8.54 -3.96
CA SER A 61 18.13 -9.17 -4.83
C SER A 61 18.09 -8.53 -6.20
N ARG A 62 19.12 -8.75 -7.03
CA ARG A 62 19.22 -8.14 -8.37
C ARG A 62 18.00 -8.40 -9.25
N ASN A 63 17.33 -9.54 -9.07
CA ASN A 63 16.13 -9.89 -9.85
C ASN A 63 14.82 -9.38 -9.22
N HIS A 64 14.88 -8.85 -7.99
CA HIS A 64 13.73 -8.33 -7.22
C HIS A 64 14.18 -7.07 -6.47
N ASN A 65 14.54 -6.05 -7.25
CA ASN A 65 15.12 -4.78 -6.80
C ASN A 65 14.09 -3.69 -6.51
N PHE A 66 12.82 -3.90 -6.88
CA PHE A 66 11.76 -2.93 -6.65
C PHE A 66 11.10 -3.10 -5.28
N LEU A 67 10.77 -1.99 -4.64
CA LEU A 67 9.98 -1.93 -3.41
C LEU A 67 8.67 -1.20 -3.68
N SER A 68 7.57 -1.83 -3.28
CA SER A 68 6.24 -1.21 -3.26
C SER A 68 5.58 -1.51 -1.92
N PHE A 69 4.97 -0.52 -1.30
CA PHE A 69 4.15 -0.68 -0.10
C PHE A 69 2.94 0.24 -0.13
N VAL A 70 1.95 -0.05 0.70
CA VAL A 70 0.76 0.77 0.84
C VAL A 70 0.22 0.66 2.26
N THR A 71 -0.32 1.75 2.77
CA THR A 71 -1.14 1.78 3.99
C THR A 71 -2.31 2.73 3.78
N THR A 72 -3.43 2.46 4.46
CA THR A 72 -4.64 3.28 4.43
C THR A 72 -4.68 4.23 5.62
N PHE A 73 -5.55 5.24 5.55
CA PHE A 73 -5.99 6.04 6.69
C PHE A 73 -7.28 5.46 7.25
N GLU A 74 -7.36 5.30 8.57
CA GLU A 74 -8.61 4.87 9.23
C GLU A 74 -8.99 5.88 10.32
N PRO A 75 -10.16 6.53 10.22
CA PRO A 75 -11.19 6.39 9.17
C PRO A 75 -10.81 7.15 7.88
N SER A 76 -11.13 6.61 6.70
CA SER A 76 -11.16 7.32 5.40
C SER A 76 -12.01 6.53 4.39
N PRO A 77 -12.49 7.15 3.29
CA PRO A 77 -13.24 6.44 2.25
C PRO A 77 -12.38 5.36 1.59
N ASP A 78 -11.29 5.76 0.94
CA ASP A 78 -10.37 4.86 0.24
C ASP A 78 -8.96 5.48 0.06
N TRP A 79 -8.58 6.37 0.97
CA TRP A 79 -7.33 7.13 0.84
C TRP A 79 -6.13 6.32 1.33
N ILE A 80 -5.08 6.31 0.53
CA ILE A 80 -3.83 5.60 0.83
C ILE A 80 -2.62 6.52 0.81
N ILE A 81 -1.54 6.02 1.42
CA ILE A 81 -0.18 6.49 1.19
C ILE A 81 0.71 5.28 0.92
N GLY A 82 1.77 5.49 0.16
CA GLY A 82 2.79 4.49 -0.03
C GLY A 82 3.74 4.80 -1.17
N VAL A 83 4.70 3.90 -1.35
CA VAL A 83 5.62 3.87 -2.48
C VAL A 83 5.18 2.83 -3.49
N SER A 84 5.26 3.16 -4.77
CA SER A 84 5.09 2.21 -5.86
C SER A 84 6.35 2.15 -6.72
N ASP A 85 6.82 0.93 -6.98
CA ASP A 85 7.88 0.58 -7.92
C ASP A 85 9.19 1.37 -7.72
N LEU A 86 9.63 1.53 -6.47
CA LEU A 86 10.91 2.15 -6.14
C LEU A 86 12.07 1.22 -6.44
N ASP A 87 12.94 1.62 -7.38
CA ASP A 87 14.16 0.88 -7.69
C ASP A 87 15.24 1.09 -6.62
N LEU A 88 15.64 0.02 -5.95
CA LEU A 88 16.71 0.03 -4.95
C LEU A 88 18.08 -0.26 -5.56
N CYS A 89 18.14 -0.74 -6.81
CA CYS A 89 19.38 -1.12 -7.47
C CYS A 89 19.91 0.04 -8.33
N LEU A 90 21.12 0.49 -8.02
CA LEU A 90 21.75 1.59 -8.75
C LEU A 90 22.47 1.09 -10.02
N PRO A 91 22.66 1.96 -11.04
CA PRO A 91 23.34 1.57 -12.30
C PRO A 91 24.78 1.07 -12.12
N ASN A 92 25.45 1.48 -11.04
CA ASN A 92 26.79 1.05 -10.66
C ASN A 92 26.82 -0.34 -9.95
N CYS A 93 25.72 -1.09 -9.98
CA CYS A 93 25.57 -2.40 -9.33
C CYS A 93 25.68 -2.36 -7.79
N THR A 94 25.43 -1.21 -7.15
CA THR A 94 25.27 -1.09 -5.70
C THR A 94 23.81 -0.89 -5.32
N TRP A 95 23.53 -0.88 -4.01
CA TRP A 95 22.20 -0.62 -3.47
C TRP A 95 22.05 0.84 -3.08
N LEU A 96 20.81 1.34 -3.10
CA LEU A 96 20.46 2.63 -2.53
C LEU A 96 20.65 2.60 -1.01
N ASP A 97 21.50 3.48 -0.48
CA ASP A 97 21.86 3.49 0.94
C ASP A 97 20.75 4.08 1.84
N ASN A 98 20.09 5.15 1.40
CA ASN A 98 18.99 5.79 2.11
C ASN A 98 17.99 6.40 1.13
N TYR A 99 16.71 6.33 1.49
CA TYR A 99 15.61 6.95 0.77
C TYR A 99 14.65 7.60 1.76
N GLU A 100 14.35 8.87 1.54
CA GLU A 100 13.38 9.62 2.35
C GLU A 100 12.53 10.47 1.42
N GLU A 101 11.21 10.31 1.52
CA GLU A 101 10.26 11.11 0.75
C GLU A 101 9.07 11.50 1.61
N LEU A 102 8.46 12.64 1.27
CA LEU A 102 7.19 13.05 1.84
C LEU A 102 6.07 12.32 1.10
N LEU A 103 5.32 11.48 1.81
CA LEU A 103 4.17 10.78 1.25
C LEU A 103 2.96 11.71 1.22
N HIS A 104 2.25 11.70 0.10
CA HIS A 104 1.01 12.43 -0.09
C HIS A 104 -0.18 11.46 -0.20
N PRO A 105 -1.36 11.81 0.34
CA PRO A 105 -2.56 11.00 0.17
C PRO A 105 -2.91 10.80 -1.30
N ILE A 106 -3.33 9.58 -1.64
CA ILE A 106 -3.77 9.16 -2.96
C ILE A 106 -5.16 8.55 -2.80
N ASP A 107 -6.07 8.91 -3.70
CA ASP A 107 -7.40 8.31 -3.81
C ASP A 107 -7.30 7.02 -4.62
N ALA A 108 -7.77 5.89 -4.06
CA ALA A 108 -7.68 4.60 -4.73
C ALA A 108 -8.74 4.40 -5.83
N GLY A 109 -9.76 5.28 -5.88
CA GLY A 109 -10.84 5.26 -6.85
C GLY A 109 -11.83 4.12 -6.64
N THR A 110 -12.01 3.68 -5.39
CA THR A 110 -12.94 2.60 -5.02
C THR A 110 -14.15 3.09 -4.23
N ASP A 111 -14.05 4.27 -3.60
CA ASP A 111 -15.14 4.97 -2.91
C ASP A 111 -15.28 6.43 -3.42
N MET A 112 -16.46 7.05 -3.25
CA MET A 112 -16.73 8.44 -3.67
C MET A 112 -16.82 9.43 -2.50
N GLY A 113 -16.50 8.98 -1.28
CA GLY A 113 -16.51 9.78 -0.07
C GLY A 113 -15.50 10.93 -0.15
N VAL A 114 -15.91 12.10 0.32
CA VAL A 114 -15.07 13.32 0.30
C VAL A 114 -14.57 13.74 1.68
N ARG A 115 -14.85 12.93 2.71
CA ARG A 115 -14.52 13.20 4.12
C ARG A 115 -14.13 11.91 4.82
N TYR A 116 -13.25 12.01 5.82
CA TYR A 116 -12.80 10.87 6.63
C TYR A 116 -13.93 10.03 7.23
N ASN A 117 -15.00 10.68 7.69
CA ASN A 117 -16.17 10.01 8.26
C ASN A 117 -17.36 10.24 7.33
N VAL A 118 -17.56 9.31 6.40
CA VAL A 118 -18.86 9.09 5.76
C VAL A 118 -19.45 7.86 6.43
N ASN A 119 -20.70 7.97 6.91
CA ASN A 119 -21.46 6.77 7.20
C ASN A 119 -21.77 6.14 5.85
N ASP A 120 -21.20 4.97 5.54
CA ASP A 120 -21.43 4.21 4.30
C ASP A 120 -22.90 3.80 4.06
N ASP A 121 -23.82 4.23 4.92
CA ASP A 121 -25.25 4.00 4.77
C ASP A 121 -25.96 4.97 3.80
N LEU A 122 -25.30 5.98 3.20
CA LEU A 122 -26.02 7.02 2.43
C LEU A 122 -25.41 7.47 1.09
N ILE A 123 -24.52 6.72 0.44
CA ILE A 123 -24.23 6.92 -1.00
C ILE A 123 -24.78 5.74 -1.80
N SER A 124 -26.08 5.55 -1.69
CA SER A 124 -26.88 4.82 -2.67
C SER A 124 -27.36 5.84 -3.72
N PHE A 125 -27.02 5.58 -4.98
CA PHE A 125 -27.36 6.32 -6.21
C PHE A 125 -26.59 7.62 -6.47
N PHE A 126 -25.53 7.52 -7.27
CA PHE A 126 -25.54 8.08 -8.64
C PHE A 126 -24.64 7.22 -9.54
N CYS A 127 -25.26 6.23 -10.19
CA CYS A 127 -24.94 5.85 -11.57
C CYS A 127 -25.89 6.65 -12.46
#